data_AF-A0A379F4K3-F1
#
_entry.id   AF-A0A379F4K3-F1
#
_cell.length_a   1.000
_cell.length_b   1.000
_cell.length_c   1.000
_cell.angle_alpha   90.00
_cell.angle_beta   90.00
_cell.angle_gamma   90.00
#
_symmetry.space_group_name_H-M   'P 1'
#
loop_
_entity.id
_entity.type
_entity.pdbx_description
1 polymer ?
#
loop_
_entity_poly.entity_id
_entity_poly.type
_entity_poly.pdbx_seq_one_letter_code
_entity_poly.pdbx_strand_id
1 'polypeptide(L)' 'MALNTLNLTPIYGIRVKKSKVGVISWFFYCGEYCEKVDFYQSLHTKHLNALLPEVMKYPYLFEGYHFIIDRDGYEDV' A
#
# COMPACT_ATOMS: atom_id res chain seq x y z
N MET A 1 4.85 -3.94 2.61
CA MET A 1 3.43 -4.32 2.57
C MET A 1 3.11 -5.23 3.73
N ALA A 2 1.99 -5.01 4.42
CA ALA A 2 1.51 -5.91 5.48
C ALA A 2 0.67 -7.04 4.88
N LEU A 3 1.30 -8.19 4.64
CA LEU A 3 0.61 -9.35 4.04
C LEU A 3 -0.43 -9.95 5.00
N ASN A 4 -0.15 -9.92 6.31
CA ASN A 4 -1.07 -10.44 7.33
C ASN A 4 -2.40 -9.70 7.40
N THR A 5 -2.48 -8.51 6.83
CA THR A 5 -3.71 -7.70 6.84
C THR A 5 -4.45 -7.72 5.51
N LEU A 6 -4.01 -8.49 4.51
CA LEU A 6 -4.61 -8.52 3.16
C LEU A 6 -6.11 -8.83 3.12
N ASN A 7 -6.62 -9.54 4.13
CA ASN A 7 -8.04 -9.88 4.24
C ASN A 7 -8.87 -8.80 4.94
N LEU A 8 -8.23 -7.76 5.48
CA LEU A 8 -8.88 -6.64 6.16
C LEU A 8 -9.16 -5.50 5.17
N THR A 9 -10.13 -4.68 5.52
CA THR A 9 -10.45 -3.44 4.81
C THR A 9 -10.61 -2.30 5.83
N PRO A 10 -10.39 -1.03 5.44
CA PRO A 10 -9.97 -0.56 4.11
C PRO A 10 -8.46 -0.78 3.87
N ILE A 11 -8.06 -0.76 2.60
CA ILE A 11 -6.68 -0.83 2.13
C ILE A 11 -6.11 0.60 2.10
N TYR A 12 -4.98 0.78 2.76
CA TYR A 12 -4.23 2.02 2.82
C TYR A 12 -2.99 1.92 1.95
N GLY A 13 -2.77 2.92 1.09
CA GLY A 13 -1.58 3.05 0.27
C GLY A 13 -0.89 4.39 0.52
N ILE A 14 0.38 4.35 0.91
CA ILE A 14 1.18 5.56 1.19
C ILE A 14 2.43 5.55 0.33
N ARG A 15 2.65 6.63 -0.42
CA ARG A 15 3.88 6.82 -1.20
C ARG A 15 4.89 7.65 -0.42
N VAL A 16 5.81 6.96 0.26
CA VAL A 16 6.86 7.62 1.06
C VAL A 16 8.10 7.88 0.20
N LYS A 17 8.53 9.14 0.17
CA LYS A 17 9.83 9.52 -0.40
C LYS A 17 10.94 9.14 0.59
N LYS A 18 11.74 8.13 0.26
CA LYS A 18 12.97 7.83 1.02
C LYS A 18 14.07 8.79 0.56
N SER A 19 14.91 9.27 1.48
CA SER A 19 16.05 10.16 1.18
C SER A 19 17.10 9.54 0.25
N LYS A 20 17.08 8.22 -0.01
CA LYS A 20 17.91 7.59 -1.04
C LYS A 20 17.28 7.84 -2.42
N VAL A 21 17.99 8.60 -3.26
CA VAL A 21 17.67 8.80 -4.67
C VAL A 21 17.41 7.44 -5.34
N GLY A 22 16.21 7.28 -5.91
CA GLY A 22 15.84 6.08 -6.67
C GLY A 22 15.07 4.99 -5.90
N VAL A 23 14.88 5.12 -4.58
CA VAL A 23 14.10 4.13 -3.79
C VAL A 23 12.74 4.72 -3.43
N ILE A 24 11.85 4.83 -4.41
CA ILE A 24 10.44 5.11 -4.17
C ILE A 24 9.81 3.82 -3.68
N SER A 25 9.29 3.81 -2.46
CA SER A 25 8.65 2.62 -1.89
C SER A 25 7.22 2.94 -1.53
N TRP A 26 6.29 2.27 -2.21
CA TRP A 26 4.90 2.22 -1.80
C TRP A 26 4.77 1.34 -0.56
N PHE A 27 4.05 1.84 0.44
CA PHE A 27 3.69 1.09 1.64
C PHE A 27 2.20 0.83 1.61
N PHE A 28 1.83 -0.45 1.59
CA PHE A 28 0.44 -0.89 1.64
C PHE A 28 0.20 -1.65 2.93
N TYR A 29 -0.92 -1.36 3.59
CA TYR A 29 -1.47 -2.14 4.69
C TYR A 29 -3.00 -2.12 4.58
N CYS A 30 -3.70 -2.97 5.33
CA CYS A 30 -5.16 -2.95 5.33
C CYS A 30 -5.68 -3.07 6.75
N GLY A 31 -6.85 -2.51 7.04
CA GLY A 31 -7.38 -2.43 8.40
C GLY A 31 -6.47 -1.61 9.32
N GLU A 32 -6.24 -2.10 10.53
CA GLU A 32 -5.48 -1.37 11.56
C GLU A 32 -3.97 -1.38 11.31
N TYR A 33 -3.37 -0.21 11.48
CA TYR A 33 -1.92 -0.03 11.49
C TYR A 33 -1.28 -0.75 12.68
N CYS A 34 -0.10 -1.34 12.47
CA CYS A 34 0.69 -1.95 13.53
C CYS A 34 2.15 -1.47 13.47
N GLU A 35 2.69 -1.04 14.62
CA GLU A 35 4.09 -0.58 14.75
C GLU A 35 5.13 -1.71 14.80
N LYS A 36 4.73 -2.98 14.59
CA LYS A 36 5.67 -4.11 14.63
C LYS A 36 6.73 -3.95 13.53
N VAL A 37 7.99 -4.25 13.87
CA VAL A 37 9.10 -4.14 12.92
C VAL A 37 8.93 -5.06 11.70
N ASP A 38 8.32 -6.23 11.90
CA ASP A 38 7.99 -7.20 10.85
C ASP A 38 6.62 -6.93 10.17
N PHE A 39 5.95 -5.81 10.49
CA PHE A 39 4.63 -5.51 9.94
C PHE A 39 4.68 -5.30 8.43
N TYR A 40 5.71 -4.64 7.92
CA TYR A 40 5.88 -4.42 6.49
C TYR A 40 6.95 -5.33 5.90
N GLN A 41 6.56 -6.12 4.91
CA GLN A 41 7.47 -6.95 4.13
C GLN A 41 7.69 -6.38 2.73
N SER A 42 8.90 -6.54 2.20
CA SER A 42 9.21 -6.18 0.82
C SER A 42 8.45 -7.09 -0.14
N LEU A 43 7.66 -6.50 -1.03
CA LEU A 43 6.89 -7.24 -2.02
C LEU A 43 7.28 -6.79 -3.42
N HIS A 44 7.49 -7.75 -4.31
CA HIS A 44 7.73 -7.46 -5.72
C HIS A 44 6.42 -6.98 -6.39
N THR A 45 6.51 -6.00 -7.30
CA THR A 45 5.34 -5.41 -7.99
C THR A 45 4.47 -6.47 -8.69
N LYS A 46 5.08 -7.55 -9.18
CA LYS A 46 4.36 -8.67 -9.79
C LYS A 46 3.38 -9.36 -8.82
N HIS A 47 3.78 -9.53 -7.56
CA HIS A 47 2.90 -10.08 -6.53
C HIS A 47 1.89 -9.05 -6.03
N LEU A 48 2.24 -7.76 -6.04
CA LEU A 48 1.30 -6.70 -5.69
C LEU A 48 0.06 -6.75 -6.58
N ASN A 49 0.22 -6.90 -7.90
CA ASN A 49 -0.91 -7.04 -8.83
C ASN A 49 -1.75 -8.29 -8.55
N ALA A 50 -1.12 -9.40 -8.15
CA ALA A 50 -1.83 -10.63 -7.84
C ALA A 50 -2.61 -10.57 -6.51
N LEU A 51 -2.09 -9.81 -5.53
CA LEU A 51 -2.67 -9.72 -4.19
C LEU A 51 -3.68 -8.59 -4.06
N LEU A 52 -3.38 -7.43 -4.66
CA LEU A 52 -4.18 -6.22 -4.63
C LEU A 52 -4.23 -5.60 -6.03
N PRO A 53 -4.99 -6.19 -6.98
CA PRO A 53 -5.18 -5.58 -8.29
C PRO A 53 -5.87 -4.20 -8.18
N GLU A 54 -6.66 -4.00 -7.12
CA GLU A 54 -7.37 -2.77 -6.81
C GLU A 54 -6.44 -1.57 -6.64
N VAL A 55 -5.22 -1.78 -6.11
CA VAL A 55 -4.28 -0.68 -5.88
C VAL A 55 -3.46 -0.32 -7.12
N MET A 56 -3.52 -1.10 -8.21
CA MET A 56 -2.71 -0.88 -9.43
C MET A 56 -3.06 0.40 -10.18
N LYS A 57 -4.19 1.06 -9.87
CA LYS A 57 -4.57 2.36 -10.46
C LYS A 57 -3.83 3.56 -9.82
N TYR A 58 -3.36 3.42 -8.59
CA TYR A 58 -2.71 4.47 -7.82
C TYR A 58 -1.17 4.61 -7.91
N PRO A 59 -0.35 3.64 -8.42
CA PRO A 59 1.10 3.78 -8.49
C PRO A 59 1.56 4.95 -9.38
N TYR A 60 0.68 5.45 -10.24
CA TYR A 60 0.89 6.60 -11.10
C TYR A 60 0.84 7.95 -10.35
N LEU A 61 0.32 7.99 -9.12
CA LEU A 61 0.23 9.22 -8.33
C LEU A 61 1.61 9.76 -7.94
N PHE A 62 1.74 11.09 -7.85
CA PHE A 62 3.00 11.73 -7.46
C PHE A 62 3.43 11.35 -6.02
N GLU A 63 4.71 11.60 -5.71
CA GLU A 63 5.23 11.45 -4.35
C GLU A 63 4.44 12.30 -3.33
N GLY A 64 4.21 11.76 -2.13
CA GLY A 64 3.45 12.44 -1.07
C GLY A 64 1.94 12.15 -1.05
N TYR A 65 1.41 11.45 -2.05
CA TYR A 65 0.02 11.00 -2.04
C TYR A 65 -0.18 9.78 -1.14
N HIS A 66 -1.34 9.74 -0.50
CA HIS A 66 -1.87 8.60 0.22
C HIS A 66 -3.31 8.38 -0.26
N PHE A 67 -3.76 7.13 -0.26
CA PHE A 67 -5.13 6.79 -0.62
C PHE A 67 -5.66 5.71 0.31
N ILE A 68 -6.99 5.66 0.41
CA ILE A 68 -7.76 4.70 1.19
C ILE A 68 -8.82 4.13 0.26
N ILE A 69 -8.82 2.82 0.07
CA ILE A 69 -9.88 2.13 -0.70
C ILE A 69 -10.48 1.01 0.11
N ASP A 70 -11.78 0.81 0.02
CA ASP A 70 -12.49 -0.32 0.60
C ASP A 70 -13.05 -1.22 -0.52
N ARG A 71 -13.20 -2.51 -0.23
CA ARG A 71 -13.76 -3.49 -1.17
C ARG A 71 -15.27 -3.33 -1.36
N ASP A 72 -15.94 -2.58 -0.49
CA ASP A 72 -17.35 -2.18 -0.60
C ASP A 72 -17.55 -1.00 -1.58
N GLY A 73 -16.46 -0.43 -2.13
CA GLY A 73 -16.50 0.61 -3.15
C GLY A 73 -16.23 2.03 -2.64
N TYR A 74 -15.80 2.19 -1.39
CA TYR A 74 -15.33 3.47 -0.86
C TYR A 74 -13.91 3.78 -1.35
N GLU A 75 -13.67 4.98 -1.87
CA GLU A 75 -12.33 5.41 -2.32
C GLU A 75 -12.08 6.88 -1.94
N ASP A 76 -10.92 7.16 -1.33
CA ASP A 76 -10.45 8.48 -0.88
C ASP A 76 -8.96 8.65 -1.27
N VAL A 77 -8.58 9.77 -1.89
CA VAL A 77 -7.25 10.01 -2.51
C VAL A 77 -6.76 11.44 -2.36
#